data_AF-A0A1F2SPP9-F1
#
_entry.id   AF-A0A1F2SPP9-F1
#
_cell.length_a   1.000
_cell.length_b   1.000
_cell.length_c   1.000
_cell.angle_alpha   90.00
_cell.angle_beta   90.00
_cell.angle_gamma   90.00
#
_symmetry.space_group_name_H-M   'P 1'
#
loop_
_entity.id
_entity.type
_entity.pdbx_description
1 polymer ?
#
loop_
_entity_poly.entity_id
_entity_poly.type
_entity_poly.pdbx_seq_one_letter_code
_entity_poly.pdbx_strand_id
1 'polypeptide(L)'
;MEWTRETAWRQGNVIAPADAATLGLTAGGGEDAVVVVVSHDCDLALDDLEDEPAVEVIVGRLIGKSDGSFSFGKHPRRLHLEFKRDGTLTNIELTASAKMNVSKPQLAPYGPDPRFDLPPPSLGILQRWLASRYHRQALPDELVERLRPVKFEKAGKSGIHGIIGFWLDYDPNDNSLPPDQKYELAVNVVYATDDVAHEKAAVEAARALRAAFEAQFKKDGKWKSIELVRCEAVSERDFTMRDMRETVNFRLEHLSLRAGPDAPMSPE
;
A
#
# COMPACT_ATOMS: atom_id res chain seq x y z
N MET A 1 -4.80 -22.91 28.28
CA MET A 1 -5.54 -21.64 28.39
C MET A 1 -6.50 -21.62 27.21
N GLU A 2 -7.75 -21.23 27.42
CA GLU A 2 -8.73 -21.12 26.33
C GLU A 2 -8.65 -19.71 25.71
N TRP A 3 -8.96 -19.60 24.42
CA TRP A 3 -9.04 -18.30 23.76
C TRP A 3 -10.29 -17.58 24.24
N THR A 4 -10.15 -16.31 24.61
CA THR A 4 -11.27 -15.49 25.09
C THR A 4 -11.29 -14.17 24.36
N ARG A 5 -12.45 -13.52 24.39
CA ARG A 5 -12.62 -12.16 23.86
C ARG A 5 -11.68 -11.13 24.50
N GLU A 6 -11.26 -11.35 25.74
CA GLU A 6 -10.33 -10.47 26.48
C GLU A 6 -8.86 -10.80 26.20
N THR A 7 -8.54 -11.23 24.97
CA THR A 7 -7.17 -11.52 24.56
C THR A 7 -6.27 -10.27 24.65
N ALA A 8 -5.01 -10.47 25.03
CA ALA A 8 -3.98 -9.42 25.01
C ALA A 8 -3.43 -9.16 23.60
N TRP A 9 -3.66 -10.07 22.66
CA TRP A 9 -3.16 -9.98 21.29
C TRP A 9 -3.83 -8.86 20.51
N ARG A 10 -3.03 -8.06 19.80
CA ARG A 10 -3.45 -7.01 18.87
C ARG A 10 -2.71 -7.14 17.54
N GLN A 11 -3.28 -6.59 16.48
CA GLN A 11 -2.62 -6.49 15.19
C GLN A 11 -1.28 -5.75 15.34
N GLY A 12 -0.23 -6.30 14.73
CA GLY A 12 1.12 -5.77 14.85
C GLY A 12 1.89 -6.25 16.08
N ASN A 13 1.31 -7.04 16.97
CA ASN A 13 2.07 -7.69 18.04
C ASN A 13 3.07 -8.71 17.48
N VAL A 14 4.14 -8.93 18.24
CA VAL A 14 5.18 -9.91 17.91
C VAL A 14 5.04 -11.13 18.80
N ILE A 15 5.18 -12.32 18.24
CA ILE A 15 5.28 -13.57 19.01
C ILE A 15 6.74 -13.75 19.45
N ALA A 16 6.96 -14.02 20.74
CA ALA A 16 8.30 -14.21 21.27
C ALA A 16 9.04 -15.36 20.55
N PRO A 17 10.36 -15.26 20.30
CA PRO A 17 11.08 -16.25 19.49
C PRO A 17 10.95 -17.71 19.97
N ALA A 18 10.95 -17.94 21.28
CA ALA A 18 10.79 -19.27 21.86
C ALA A 18 9.40 -19.87 21.60
N ASP A 19 8.36 -19.03 21.71
CA ASP A 19 6.97 -19.42 21.48
C ASP A 19 6.72 -19.66 19.99
N ALA A 20 7.25 -18.77 19.13
CA ALA A 20 7.20 -18.93 17.67
C ALA A 20 7.88 -20.22 17.20
N ALA A 21 9.02 -20.60 17.81
CA ALA A 21 9.67 -21.87 17.54
C ALA A 21 8.84 -23.07 18.02
N THR A 22 8.23 -22.97 19.21
CA THR A 22 7.34 -24.01 19.77
C THR A 22 6.10 -24.22 18.89
N LEU A 23 5.59 -23.15 18.29
CA LEU A 23 4.46 -23.15 17.35
C LEU A 23 4.88 -23.55 15.92
N GLY A 24 6.16 -23.79 15.66
CA GLY A 24 6.67 -24.18 14.34
C GLY A 24 6.63 -23.06 13.29
N LEU A 25 6.46 -21.80 13.70
CA LEU A 25 6.30 -20.64 12.79
C LEU A 25 7.63 -20.16 12.21
N THR A 26 8.75 -20.55 12.82
CA THR A 26 10.11 -20.15 12.40
C THR A 26 10.87 -21.30 11.74
N ALA A 27 10.21 -22.40 11.39
CA ALA A 27 10.84 -23.53 10.71
C ALA A 27 11.41 -23.08 9.34
N GLY A 28 12.74 -22.90 9.27
CA GLY A 28 13.45 -22.36 8.10
C GLY A 28 13.79 -20.86 8.16
N GLY A 29 13.43 -20.18 9.25
CA GLY A 29 13.88 -18.83 9.56
C GLY A 29 15.30 -18.82 10.14
N GLY A 30 16.05 -17.75 9.88
CA GLY A 30 17.34 -17.50 10.53
C GLY A 30 17.18 -17.02 11.97
N GLU A 31 18.31 -16.74 12.64
CA GLU A 31 18.33 -16.16 14.00
C GLU A 31 17.65 -14.78 14.09
N ASP A 32 17.43 -14.14 12.95
CA ASP A 32 16.78 -12.84 12.77
C ASP A 32 15.27 -12.93 12.52
N ALA A 33 14.68 -14.14 12.52
CA ALA A 33 13.26 -14.33 12.26
C ALA A 33 12.37 -13.67 13.34
N VAL A 34 11.34 -12.96 12.89
CA VAL A 34 10.33 -12.33 13.76
C VAL A 34 8.94 -12.63 13.22
N VAL A 35 8.02 -13.05 14.08
CA VAL A 35 6.65 -13.38 13.69
C VAL A 35 5.72 -12.28 14.15
N VAL A 36 5.07 -11.60 13.19
CA VAL A 36 4.16 -10.48 13.44
C VAL A 36 2.72 -10.92 13.22
N VAL A 37 1.84 -10.64 14.18
CA VAL A 37 0.39 -10.86 14.09
C VAL A 37 -0.22 -9.86 13.11
N VAL A 38 -1.02 -10.34 12.16
CA VAL A 38 -1.65 -9.49 11.13
C VAL A 38 -3.17 -9.61 11.05
N SER A 39 -3.81 -10.52 11.78
CA SER A 39 -5.27 -10.49 11.98
C SER A 39 -5.71 -9.17 12.59
N HIS A 40 -6.93 -8.70 12.23
CA HIS A 40 -7.49 -7.51 12.83
C HIS A 40 -7.90 -7.76 14.29
N ASP A 41 -7.94 -6.69 15.09
CA ASP A 41 -8.30 -6.79 16.52
C ASP A 41 -9.70 -7.39 16.74
N CYS A 42 -10.65 -7.16 15.83
CA CYS A 42 -11.98 -7.77 15.90
C CYS A 42 -11.93 -9.29 15.71
N ASP A 43 -11.11 -9.78 14.79
CA ASP A 43 -10.93 -11.20 14.52
C ASP A 43 -10.20 -11.88 15.69
N LEU A 44 -9.21 -11.19 16.27
CA LEU A 44 -8.53 -11.63 17.48
C LEU A 44 -9.49 -11.71 18.67
N ALA A 45 -10.38 -10.73 18.82
CA ALA A 45 -11.35 -10.71 19.92
C ALA A 45 -12.54 -11.66 19.73
N LEU A 46 -12.74 -12.25 18.54
CA LEU A 46 -13.78 -13.24 18.33
C LEU A 46 -13.36 -14.56 19.01
N ASP A 47 -14.16 -15.04 19.95
CA ASP A 47 -13.95 -16.31 20.66
C ASP A 47 -14.74 -17.49 20.07
N ASP A 48 -15.53 -17.23 19.03
CA ASP A 48 -16.11 -18.28 18.19
C ASP A 48 -15.02 -18.93 17.32
N LEU A 49 -14.62 -20.13 17.71
CA LEU A 49 -13.60 -20.91 17.01
C LEU A 49 -14.15 -21.70 15.82
N GLU A 50 -15.47 -21.76 15.61
CA GLU A 50 -16.03 -22.32 14.39
C GLU A 50 -15.91 -21.31 13.24
N ASP A 51 -16.20 -20.03 13.53
CA ASP A 51 -16.14 -18.95 12.55
C ASP A 51 -14.71 -18.42 12.34
N GLU A 52 -13.94 -18.21 13.40
CA GLU A 52 -12.58 -17.63 13.32
C GLU A 52 -11.57 -18.45 14.17
N PRO A 53 -11.15 -19.65 13.72
CA PRO A 53 -10.30 -20.57 14.49
C PRO A 53 -8.83 -20.15 14.61
N ALA A 54 -8.38 -19.19 13.79
CA ALA A 54 -6.97 -18.93 13.54
C ALA A 54 -6.59 -17.46 13.75
N VAL A 55 -5.30 -17.24 13.94
CA VAL A 55 -4.65 -15.94 13.86
C VAL A 55 -3.71 -15.96 12.67
N GLU A 56 -3.86 -14.98 11.77
CA GLU A 56 -2.94 -14.75 10.68
C GLU A 56 -1.67 -14.09 11.21
N VAL A 57 -0.52 -14.59 10.78
CA VAL A 57 0.80 -14.04 11.10
C VAL A 57 1.64 -13.91 9.82
N ILE A 58 2.64 -13.04 9.85
CA ILE A 58 3.70 -12.99 8.82
C ILE A 58 5.05 -13.25 9.46
N VAL A 59 5.79 -14.19 8.90
CA VAL A 59 7.18 -14.43 9.26
C VAL A 59 8.06 -13.42 8.54
N GLY A 60 8.62 -12.49 9.29
CA GLY A 60 9.54 -11.46 8.84
C GLY A 60 10.97 -11.68 9.34
N ARG A 61 11.82 -10.68 9.11
CA ARG A 61 13.22 -10.65 9.56
C ARG A 61 13.61 -9.29 10.10
N LEU A 62 14.40 -9.26 11.17
CA LEU A 62 15.05 -8.04 11.62
C LEU A 62 16.10 -7.61 10.59
N ILE A 63 16.08 -6.33 10.25
CA ILE A 63 17.03 -5.74 9.32
C ILE A 63 17.73 -4.54 9.94
N GLY A 64 19.04 -4.43 9.72
CA GLY A 64 19.84 -3.33 10.26
C GLY A 64 19.59 -1.98 9.58
N LYS A 65 19.15 -1.99 8.30
CA LYS A 65 18.88 -0.78 7.54
C LYS A 65 17.67 -0.93 6.65
N SER A 66 16.78 0.06 6.68
CA SER A 66 15.62 0.15 5.80
C SER A 66 16.01 0.65 4.40
N ASP A 67 15.49 0.01 3.35
CA ASP A 67 15.48 0.50 1.97
C ASP A 67 14.16 1.24 1.69
N GLY A 68 14.27 2.50 1.28
CA GLY A 68 13.12 3.36 0.96
C GLY A 68 12.25 2.87 -0.21
N SER A 69 12.71 1.87 -0.96
CA SER A 69 11.91 1.16 -1.98
C SER A 69 10.89 0.20 -1.38
N PHE A 70 11.12 -0.25 -0.14
CA PHE A 70 10.25 -1.16 0.60
C PHE A 70 9.51 -0.49 1.77
N SER A 71 9.73 0.81 2.02
CA SER A 71 9.01 1.58 3.04
C SER A 71 7.64 2.08 2.57
N PHE A 72 6.78 2.46 3.51
CA PHE A 72 5.48 3.11 3.26
C PHE A 72 4.55 2.33 2.31
N GLY A 73 4.63 1.00 2.32
CA GLY A 73 3.81 0.16 1.44
C GLY A 73 4.10 0.30 -0.06
N LYS A 74 5.22 0.93 -0.44
CA LYS A 74 5.58 1.19 -1.84
C LYS A 74 5.72 -0.09 -2.67
N HIS A 75 6.30 -1.13 -2.09
CA HIS A 75 6.50 -2.39 -2.79
C HIS A 75 5.40 -3.41 -2.44
N PRO A 76 4.80 -4.05 -3.45
CA PRO A 76 3.64 -4.92 -3.24
C PRO A 76 3.92 -6.23 -2.50
N ARG A 77 5.18 -6.68 -2.44
CA ARG A 77 5.52 -8.01 -1.90
C ARG A 77 6.42 -7.96 -0.67
N ARG A 78 7.03 -6.81 -0.39
CA ARG A 78 7.97 -6.60 0.71
C ARG A 78 7.66 -5.27 1.37
N LEU A 79 7.67 -5.25 2.68
CA LEU A 79 7.48 -4.06 3.49
C LEU A 79 8.58 -3.99 4.53
N HIS A 80 9.30 -2.88 4.57
CA HIS A 80 10.14 -2.56 5.72
C HIS A 80 9.32 -1.69 6.66
N LEU A 81 9.05 -2.21 7.84
CA LEU A 81 8.20 -1.56 8.82
C LEU A 81 9.00 -1.23 10.08
N GLU A 82 8.83 -0.02 10.57
CA GLU A 82 9.49 0.45 11.79
C GLU A 82 8.73 -0.03 13.02
N PHE A 83 9.46 -0.66 13.93
CA PHE A 83 9.03 -1.08 15.26
C PHE A 83 9.93 -0.44 16.31
N LYS A 84 9.48 -0.39 17.55
CA LYS A 84 10.38 -0.22 18.71
C LYS A 84 10.69 -1.58 19.28
N ARG A 85 11.96 -1.83 19.58
CA ARG A 85 12.44 -2.96 20.36
C ARG A 85 13.20 -2.45 21.57
N ASP A 86 12.73 -2.75 22.77
CA ASP A 86 13.31 -2.26 24.03
C ASP A 86 13.48 -0.72 24.02
N GLY A 87 12.47 -0.02 23.48
CA GLY A 87 12.45 1.44 23.33
C GLY A 87 13.29 2.01 22.17
N THR A 88 14.07 1.18 21.47
CA THR A 88 14.92 1.60 20.34
C THR A 88 14.26 1.27 19.00
N LEU A 89 14.34 2.18 18.02
CA LEU A 89 13.80 1.92 16.69
C LEU A 89 14.56 0.79 16.00
N THR A 90 13.81 -0.15 15.44
CA THR A 90 14.30 -1.26 14.62
C THR A 90 13.40 -1.42 13.40
N ASN A 91 13.90 -2.10 12.37
CA ASN A 91 13.11 -2.37 11.17
C ASN A 91 12.90 -3.88 11.02
N ILE A 92 11.67 -4.26 10.71
CA ILE A 92 11.30 -5.62 10.35
C ILE A 92 10.94 -5.62 8.87
N GLU A 93 11.56 -6.52 8.12
CA GLU A 93 11.13 -6.85 6.77
C GLU A 93 10.01 -7.89 6.82
N LEU A 94 8.86 -7.54 6.28
CA LEU A 94 7.71 -8.43 6.09
C LEU A 94 7.62 -8.81 4.61
N THR A 95 7.42 -10.10 4.36
CA THR A 95 7.20 -10.62 3.00
C THR A 95 5.76 -11.10 2.87
N ALA A 96 5.02 -10.56 1.90
CA ALA A 96 3.58 -10.81 1.80
C ALA A 96 3.24 -12.29 1.57
N SER A 97 4.13 -13.06 0.93
CA SER A 97 3.96 -14.50 0.70
C SER A 97 4.33 -15.36 1.90
N ALA A 98 4.94 -14.79 2.95
CA ALA A 98 5.32 -15.50 4.17
C ALA A 98 4.20 -15.44 5.23
N LYS A 99 2.94 -15.34 4.79
CA LYS A 99 1.77 -15.37 5.66
C LYS A 99 1.51 -16.83 6.08
N MET A 100 1.25 -17.03 7.36
CA MET A 100 0.91 -18.30 7.96
C MET A 100 -0.28 -18.12 8.89
N ASN A 101 -0.94 -19.23 9.23
CA ASN A 101 -1.99 -19.26 10.24
C ASN A 101 -1.49 -20.02 11.45
N VAL A 102 -1.80 -19.52 12.64
CA VAL A 102 -1.64 -20.24 13.91
C VAL A 102 -3.01 -20.44 14.54
N SER A 103 -3.26 -21.62 15.08
CA SER A 103 -4.53 -21.91 15.77
C SER A 103 -4.66 -21.04 17.03
N LYS A 104 -5.82 -20.43 17.26
CA LYS A 104 -6.11 -19.67 18.49
C LYS A 104 -5.90 -20.52 19.76
N PRO A 105 -6.42 -21.75 19.88
CA PRO A 105 -6.10 -22.65 20.99
C PRO A 105 -4.60 -22.90 21.21
N GLN A 106 -3.81 -22.99 20.14
CA GLN A 106 -2.36 -23.17 20.25
C GLN A 106 -1.65 -21.88 20.69
N LEU A 107 -2.14 -20.72 20.29
CA LEU A 107 -1.58 -19.41 20.65
C LEU A 107 -2.02 -18.93 22.04
N ALA A 108 -3.21 -19.33 22.51
CA ALA A 108 -3.83 -18.88 23.76
C ALA A 108 -2.94 -18.98 25.02
N PRO A 109 -2.06 -19.97 25.19
CA PRO A 109 -1.15 -20.04 26.33
C PRO A 109 -0.06 -18.95 26.35
N TYR A 110 0.15 -18.25 25.23
CA TYR A 110 1.21 -17.27 25.05
C TYR A 110 0.68 -15.85 25.02
N GLY A 111 1.57 -14.89 25.27
CA GLY A 111 1.30 -13.45 25.17
C GLY A 111 2.22 -12.76 24.17
N PRO A 112 1.91 -11.51 23.82
CA PRO A 112 2.77 -10.71 22.95
C PRO A 112 4.15 -10.47 23.58
N ASP A 113 5.20 -10.46 22.75
CA ASP A 113 6.55 -10.14 23.18
C ASP A 113 6.61 -8.67 23.64
N PRO A 114 6.81 -8.41 24.95
CA PRO A 114 6.70 -7.06 25.50
C PRO A 114 7.84 -6.14 25.06
N ARG A 115 8.90 -6.70 24.44
CA ARG A 115 10.01 -5.91 23.94
C ARG A 115 9.63 -5.13 22.70
N PHE A 116 8.63 -5.60 21.94
CA PHE A 116 8.22 -4.99 20.68
C PHE A 116 6.98 -4.11 20.85
N ASP A 117 7.02 -2.94 20.24
CA ASP A 117 5.89 -2.04 20.09
C ASP A 117 5.80 -1.59 18.64
N LEU A 118 4.59 -1.59 18.08
CA LEU A 118 4.33 -1.10 16.74
C LEU A 118 3.75 0.31 16.84
N PRO A 119 4.51 1.36 16.45
CA PRO A 119 3.99 2.72 16.50
C PRO A 119 2.70 2.87 15.67
N PRO A 120 1.72 3.69 16.10
CA PRO A 120 0.46 3.86 15.37
C PRO A 120 0.60 4.22 13.87
N PRO A 121 1.54 5.10 13.45
CA PRO A 121 1.76 5.34 12.02
C PRO A 121 2.20 4.09 11.26
N SER A 122 3.03 3.24 11.87
CA SER A 122 3.46 1.97 11.28
C SER A 122 2.30 0.96 11.20
N LEU A 123 1.40 0.92 12.17
CA LEU A 123 0.19 0.10 12.10
C LEU A 123 -0.69 0.49 10.89
N GLY A 124 -0.88 1.79 10.67
CA GLY A 124 -1.61 2.26 9.48
C GLY A 124 -0.95 1.84 8.16
N ILE A 125 0.39 1.90 8.09
CA ILE A 125 1.15 1.39 6.93
C ILE A 125 0.95 -0.11 6.75
N LEU A 126 0.99 -0.90 7.83
CA LEU A 126 0.77 -2.35 7.80
C LEU A 126 -0.60 -2.70 7.23
N GLN A 127 -1.65 -2.09 7.79
CA GLN A 127 -3.04 -2.31 7.39
C GLN A 127 -3.24 -2.01 5.89
N ARG A 128 -2.80 -0.83 5.45
CA ARG A 128 -2.91 -0.46 4.03
C ARG A 128 -2.08 -1.36 3.13
N TRP A 129 -0.88 -1.75 3.55
CA TRP A 129 -0.07 -2.66 2.75
C TRP A 129 -0.74 -4.02 2.59
N LEU A 130 -1.35 -4.56 3.65
CA LEU A 130 -2.15 -5.79 3.62
C LEU A 130 -3.38 -5.65 2.70
N ALA A 131 -4.19 -4.61 2.89
CA ALA A 131 -5.39 -4.34 2.08
C ALA A 131 -5.05 -4.14 0.61
N SER A 132 -3.92 -3.48 0.32
CA SER A 132 -3.47 -3.19 -1.03
C SER A 132 -3.09 -4.42 -1.85
N ARG A 133 -3.05 -5.62 -1.25
CA ARG A 133 -2.88 -6.87 -1.98
C ARG A 133 -4.16 -7.28 -2.71
N TYR A 134 -5.31 -6.98 -2.14
CA TYR A 134 -6.61 -7.40 -2.65
C TYR A 134 -7.23 -6.35 -3.58
N HIS A 135 -6.94 -5.07 -3.36
CA HIS A 135 -7.42 -3.96 -4.18
C HIS A 135 -6.55 -3.67 -5.42
N ARG A 136 -5.74 -4.64 -5.88
CA ARG A 136 -4.87 -4.43 -7.04
C ARG A 136 -5.66 -4.54 -8.33
N GLN A 137 -6.05 -3.39 -8.86
CA GLN A 137 -6.43 -3.29 -10.26
C GLN A 137 -5.17 -3.41 -11.12
N ALA A 138 -5.21 -4.30 -12.12
CA ALA A 138 -4.13 -4.46 -13.08
C ALA A 138 -4.43 -3.59 -14.30
N LEU A 139 -3.50 -2.70 -14.63
CA LEU A 139 -3.46 -2.07 -15.95
C LEU A 139 -2.91 -3.09 -16.96
N PRO A 140 -3.23 -2.96 -18.25
CA PRO A 140 -2.63 -3.81 -19.26
C PRO A 140 -1.11 -3.72 -19.24
N ASP A 141 -0.41 -4.84 -19.37
CA ASP A 141 1.06 -4.89 -19.25
C ASP A 141 1.74 -3.96 -20.28
N GLU A 142 1.22 -3.93 -21.50
CA GLU A 142 1.69 -3.05 -22.57
C GLU A 142 1.48 -1.56 -22.21
N LEU A 143 0.34 -1.19 -21.60
CA LEU A 143 0.11 0.17 -21.11
C LEU A 143 1.10 0.54 -20.00
N VAL A 144 1.38 -0.38 -19.07
CA VAL A 144 2.36 -0.16 -17.98
C VAL A 144 3.75 0.10 -18.54
N GLU A 145 4.23 -0.71 -19.49
CA GLU A 145 5.55 -0.50 -20.10
C GLU A 145 5.61 0.80 -20.91
N ARG A 146 4.53 1.15 -21.62
CA ARG A 146 4.44 2.44 -22.33
C ARG A 146 4.44 3.64 -21.37
N LEU A 147 3.80 3.55 -20.21
CA LEU A 147 3.76 4.60 -19.19
C LEU A 147 5.09 4.77 -18.44
N ARG A 148 5.95 3.75 -18.40
CA ARG A 148 7.21 3.72 -17.63
C ARG A 148 8.12 4.96 -17.76
N PRO A 149 8.25 5.64 -18.92
CA PRO A 149 9.04 6.86 -19.03
C PRO A 149 8.42 8.05 -18.28
N VAL A 150 7.10 8.10 -18.14
CA VAL A 150 6.38 9.13 -17.40
C VAL A 150 6.43 8.83 -15.90
N LYS A 151 7.07 9.72 -15.14
CA LYS A 151 7.27 9.54 -13.70
C LYS A 151 6.16 10.21 -12.89
N PHE A 152 5.03 9.52 -12.73
CA PHE A 152 3.92 10.01 -11.91
C PHE A 152 4.35 10.38 -10.49
N GLU A 153 5.31 9.66 -9.90
CA GLU A 153 5.83 9.98 -8.57
C GLU A 153 6.44 11.38 -8.50
N LYS A 154 7.01 11.90 -9.60
CA LYS A 154 7.57 13.26 -9.61
C LYS A 154 6.46 14.30 -9.51
N ALA A 155 5.32 14.07 -10.16
CA ALA A 155 4.16 14.96 -10.11
C ALA A 155 3.45 14.88 -8.75
N GLY A 156 3.32 13.69 -8.16
CA GLY A 156 2.70 13.51 -6.85
C GLY A 156 3.50 14.10 -5.69
N LYS A 157 4.83 14.19 -5.81
CA LYS A 157 5.71 14.70 -4.73
C LYS A 157 5.43 16.15 -4.33
N SER A 158 5.08 17.03 -5.27
CA SER A 158 4.80 18.44 -4.97
C SER A 158 3.47 18.65 -4.25
N GLY A 159 2.53 17.70 -4.37
CA GLY A 159 1.23 17.72 -3.71
C GLY A 159 1.05 16.60 -2.69
N ILE A 160 2.12 16.11 -2.08
CA ILE A 160 2.12 14.92 -1.21
C ILE A 160 1.17 15.00 -0.01
N HIS A 161 0.82 16.22 0.41
CA HIS A 161 -0.11 16.48 1.52
C HIS A 161 -1.55 16.72 1.09
N GLY A 162 -1.83 16.86 -0.22
CA GLY A 162 -3.15 17.25 -0.71
C GLY A 162 -3.71 16.39 -1.85
N ILE A 163 -2.86 15.65 -2.55
CA ILE A 163 -3.28 14.75 -3.63
C ILE A 163 -3.70 13.42 -3.03
N ILE A 164 -4.96 13.06 -3.22
CA ILE A 164 -5.55 11.79 -2.82
C ILE A 164 -5.02 10.66 -3.71
N GLY A 165 -4.94 10.92 -5.02
CA GLY A 165 -4.50 9.92 -5.99
C GLY A 165 -4.64 10.36 -7.43
N PHE A 166 -4.33 9.42 -8.32
CA PHE A 166 -4.38 9.59 -9.77
C PHE A 166 -5.29 8.52 -10.34
N TRP A 167 -6.32 8.91 -11.07
CA TRP A 167 -7.23 7.96 -11.72
C TRP A 167 -7.06 8.03 -13.23
N LEU A 168 -6.94 6.86 -13.84
CA LEU A 168 -6.70 6.67 -15.26
C LEU A 168 -7.95 6.10 -15.92
N ASP A 169 -8.38 6.75 -16.98
CA ASP A 169 -9.31 6.22 -17.96
C ASP A 169 -8.54 5.98 -19.25
N TYR A 170 -8.67 4.79 -19.83
CA TYR A 170 -7.91 4.42 -21.02
C TYR A 170 -8.69 3.51 -21.96
N ASP A 171 -8.43 3.70 -23.25
CA ASP A 171 -8.98 2.88 -24.33
C ASP A 171 -7.88 2.63 -25.38
N PRO A 172 -7.76 1.41 -25.95
CA PRO A 172 -8.50 0.20 -25.61
C PRO A 172 -8.03 -0.46 -24.32
N ASN A 173 -8.89 -1.27 -23.69
CA ASN A 173 -8.48 -2.18 -22.64
C ASN A 173 -7.90 -3.47 -23.22
N ASP A 174 -6.66 -3.40 -23.74
CA ASP A 174 -5.97 -4.49 -24.43
C ASP A 174 -4.54 -4.68 -23.90
N ASN A 175 -4.16 -5.92 -23.57
CA ASN A 175 -2.83 -6.33 -23.11
C ASN A 175 -1.78 -6.50 -24.22
N SER A 176 -2.23 -6.48 -25.48
CA SER A 176 -1.44 -6.83 -26.65
C SER A 176 -1.56 -5.78 -27.75
N LEU A 177 -1.80 -4.52 -27.37
CA LEU A 177 -1.98 -3.44 -28.32
C LEU A 177 -0.74 -3.30 -29.21
N PRO A 178 -0.88 -3.36 -30.55
CA PRO A 178 0.25 -3.26 -31.46
C PRO A 178 1.06 -1.96 -31.29
N PRO A 179 2.37 -1.94 -31.60
CA PRO A 179 3.23 -0.76 -31.40
C PRO A 179 2.85 0.47 -32.25
N ASP A 180 2.16 0.27 -33.37
CA ASP A 180 1.68 1.32 -34.27
C ASP A 180 0.34 1.92 -33.84
N GLN A 181 -0.38 1.24 -32.94
CA GLN A 181 -1.58 1.76 -32.29
C GLN A 181 -1.24 2.49 -30.99
N LYS A 182 -2.15 3.36 -30.56
CA LYS A 182 -2.00 4.19 -29.36
C LYS A 182 -3.15 3.92 -28.39
N TYR A 183 -2.86 4.06 -27.10
CA TYR A 183 -3.90 4.23 -26.10
C TYR A 183 -4.37 5.69 -26.11
N GLU A 184 -5.67 5.92 -25.98
CA GLU A 184 -6.20 7.17 -25.47
C GLU A 184 -6.17 7.10 -23.94
N LEU A 185 -5.69 8.17 -23.28
CA LEU A 185 -5.54 8.22 -21.83
C LEU A 185 -6.06 9.54 -21.28
N ALA A 186 -6.96 9.47 -20.30
CA ALA A 186 -7.33 10.58 -19.44
C ALA A 186 -6.80 10.35 -18.02
N VAL A 187 -6.34 11.43 -17.38
CA VAL A 187 -5.81 11.42 -16.01
C VAL A 187 -6.55 12.45 -15.16
N ASN A 188 -7.20 11.99 -14.11
CA ASN A 188 -7.77 12.83 -13.06
C ASN A 188 -6.80 12.85 -11.87
N VAL A 189 -6.27 14.02 -11.51
CA VAL A 189 -5.46 14.24 -10.30
C VAL A 189 -6.40 14.71 -9.20
N VAL A 190 -6.80 13.78 -8.33
CA VAL A 190 -7.85 14.06 -7.33
C VAL A 190 -7.22 14.61 -6.06
N TYR A 191 -7.78 15.69 -5.52
CA TYR A 191 -7.22 16.40 -4.35
C TYR A 191 -8.27 16.69 -3.27
N ALA A 192 -7.80 16.75 -2.02
CA ALA A 192 -8.61 17.06 -0.85
C ALA A 192 -8.95 18.54 -0.78
N THR A 193 -10.14 18.86 -0.28
CA THR A 193 -10.71 20.22 -0.27
C THR A 193 -10.61 20.93 1.09
N ASP A 194 -9.81 20.37 1.99
CA ASP A 194 -9.54 20.86 3.34
C ASP A 194 -8.53 22.03 3.37
N ASP A 195 -7.67 22.16 2.35
CA ASP A 195 -6.78 23.30 2.17
C ASP A 195 -6.81 23.82 0.71
N VAL A 196 -6.94 25.14 0.55
CA VAL A 196 -6.90 25.82 -0.74
C VAL A 196 -5.56 25.63 -1.49
N ALA A 197 -4.47 25.32 -0.78
CA ALA A 197 -3.19 25.00 -1.38
C ALA A 197 -3.20 23.68 -2.17
N HIS A 198 -4.11 22.76 -1.84
CA HIS A 198 -4.19 21.44 -2.48
C HIS A 198 -4.62 21.52 -3.94
N GLU A 199 -5.57 22.40 -4.27
CA GLU A 199 -5.98 22.66 -5.65
C GLU A 199 -4.78 23.11 -6.49
N LYS A 200 -4.04 24.10 -5.98
CA LYS A 200 -2.86 24.62 -6.68
C LYS A 200 -1.82 23.51 -6.93
N ALA A 201 -1.54 22.69 -5.92
CA ALA A 201 -0.60 21.59 -6.05
C ALA A 201 -1.06 20.53 -7.06
N ALA A 202 -2.36 20.21 -7.10
CA ALA A 202 -2.95 19.27 -8.05
C ALA A 202 -2.92 19.81 -9.48
N VAL A 203 -3.21 21.10 -9.68
CA VAL A 203 -3.12 21.77 -10.99
C VAL A 203 -1.68 21.77 -11.50
N GLU A 204 -0.70 22.06 -10.63
CA GLU A 204 0.71 21.98 -10.98
C GLU A 204 1.14 20.54 -11.33
N ALA A 205 0.66 19.54 -10.59
CA ALA A 205 0.92 18.13 -10.87
C ALA A 205 0.32 17.70 -12.23
N ALA A 206 -0.93 18.07 -12.52
CA ALA A 206 -1.58 17.81 -13.81
C ALA A 206 -0.83 18.49 -14.97
N ARG A 207 -0.38 19.74 -14.78
CA ARG A 207 0.43 20.44 -15.78
C ARG A 207 1.78 19.77 -16.02
N ALA A 208 2.45 19.34 -14.95
CA ALA A 208 3.73 18.64 -15.04
C ALA A 208 3.60 17.28 -15.75
N LEU A 209 2.53 16.53 -15.45
CA LEU A 209 2.20 15.29 -16.15
C LEU A 209 1.96 15.54 -17.63
N ARG A 210 1.09 16.50 -17.97
CA ARG A 210 0.81 16.85 -19.37
C ARG A 210 2.09 17.16 -20.14
N ALA A 211 2.98 17.98 -19.58
CA ALA A 211 4.27 18.29 -20.20
C ALA A 211 5.15 17.04 -20.39
N ALA A 212 5.15 16.12 -19.42
CA ALA A 212 5.89 14.86 -19.52
C ALA A 212 5.34 13.94 -20.61
N PHE A 213 4.01 13.82 -20.72
CA PHE A 213 3.35 13.07 -21.79
C PHE A 213 3.66 13.67 -23.16
N GLU A 214 3.52 14.99 -23.31
CA GLU A 214 3.82 15.65 -24.58
C GLU A 214 5.28 15.46 -25.00
N ALA A 215 6.23 15.66 -24.08
CA ALA A 215 7.65 15.47 -24.36
C ALA A 215 7.98 14.03 -24.79
N GLN A 216 7.29 13.04 -24.23
CA GLN A 216 7.56 11.63 -24.49
C GLN A 216 6.86 11.11 -25.74
N PHE A 217 5.59 11.48 -25.95
CA PHE A 217 4.69 10.83 -26.90
C PHE A 217 4.23 11.71 -28.04
N LYS A 218 4.45 13.03 -27.99
CA LYS A 218 4.03 13.95 -29.04
C LYS A 218 5.23 14.40 -29.87
N LYS A 219 5.24 14.06 -31.15
CA LYS A 219 6.27 14.47 -32.12
C LYS A 219 5.61 15.04 -33.36
N ASP A 220 6.10 16.19 -33.83
CA ASP A 220 5.55 16.89 -35.00
C ASP A 220 4.03 17.13 -34.90
N GLY A 221 3.55 17.44 -33.69
CA GLY A 221 2.13 17.66 -33.40
C GLY A 221 1.27 16.38 -33.33
N LYS A 222 1.85 15.19 -33.55
CA LYS A 222 1.14 13.91 -33.54
C LYS A 222 1.52 13.06 -32.32
N TRP A 223 0.51 12.51 -31.67
CA TRP A 223 0.69 11.53 -30.59
C TRP A 223 1.10 10.16 -31.12
N LYS A 224 1.96 9.47 -30.38
CA LYS A 224 2.41 8.09 -30.64
C LYS A 224 2.41 7.32 -29.34
N SER A 225 2.10 6.02 -29.39
CA SER A 225 2.05 5.11 -28.23
C SER A 225 0.95 5.41 -27.21
N ILE A 226 0.89 6.65 -26.69
CA ILE A 226 -0.17 7.14 -25.81
C ILE A 226 -0.56 8.56 -26.26
N GLU A 227 -1.85 8.78 -26.48
CA GLU A 227 -2.46 10.09 -26.64
C GLU A 227 -3.12 10.51 -25.32
N LEU A 228 -2.61 11.60 -24.74
CA LEU A 228 -3.21 12.17 -23.55
C LEU A 228 -4.40 13.06 -23.95
N VAL A 229 -5.62 12.52 -23.82
CA VAL A 229 -6.85 13.24 -24.18
C VAL A 229 -7.25 14.25 -23.10
N ARG A 230 -7.00 13.92 -21.83
CA ARG A 230 -7.30 14.79 -20.67
C ARG A 230 -6.28 14.59 -19.57
N CYS A 231 -5.90 15.69 -18.90
CA CYS A 231 -5.12 15.64 -17.68
C CYS A 231 -5.43 16.90 -16.88
N GLU A 232 -6.11 16.73 -15.75
CA GLU A 232 -6.68 17.84 -14.99
C GLU A 232 -6.73 17.51 -13.49
N ALA A 233 -6.79 18.58 -12.68
CA ALA A 233 -7.06 18.48 -11.26
C ALA A 233 -8.57 18.40 -11.03
N VAL A 234 -9.01 17.50 -10.16
CA VAL A 234 -10.42 17.30 -9.83
C VAL A 234 -10.56 17.31 -8.31
N SER A 235 -11.48 18.11 -7.78
CA SER A 235 -11.71 18.13 -6.34
C SER A 235 -12.36 16.82 -5.89
N GLU A 236 -12.11 16.35 -4.67
CA GLU A 236 -12.81 15.18 -4.11
C GLU A 236 -14.34 15.36 -4.05
N ARG A 237 -14.83 16.61 -4.07
CA ARG A 237 -16.25 16.94 -4.08
C ARG A 237 -16.89 16.74 -5.45
N ASP A 238 -16.10 16.89 -6.51
CA ASP A 238 -16.54 16.76 -7.90
C ASP A 238 -16.20 15.38 -8.48
N PHE A 239 -15.23 14.67 -7.91
CA PHE A 239 -14.86 13.31 -8.32
C PHE A 239 -15.93 12.32 -7.85
N THR A 240 -16.75 11.85 -8.78
CA THR A 240 -17.96 11.10 -8.44
C THR A 240 -17.70 9.62 -8.21
N MET A 241 -18.66 8.94 -7.57
CA MET A 241 -18.68 7.47 -7.49
C MET A 241 -18.70 6.79 -8.87
N ARG A 242 -19.19 7.47 -9.90
CA ARG A 242 -19.14 6.96 -11.27
C ARG A 242 -17.71 6.99 -11.79
N ASP A 243 -17.01 8.11 -11.60
CA ASP A 243 -15.61 8.22 -12.00
C ASP A 243 -14.75 7.17 -11.31
N MET A 244 -14.92 6.95 -9.99
CA MET A 244 -14.23 5.89 -9.26
C MET A 244 -14.46 4.47 -9.83
N ARG A 245 -15.63 4.19 -10.40
CA ARG A 245 -15.98 2.88 -10.95
C ARG A 245 -15.52 2.69 -12.39
N GLU A 246 -15.47 3.77 -13.17
CA GLU A 246 -15.13 3.75 -14.60
C GLU A 246 -13.63 3.97 -14.83
N THR A 247 -12.87 4.36 -13.81
CA THR A 247 -11.43 4.63 -13.90
C THR A 247 -10.62 3.73 -12.96
N VAL A 248 -9.32 3.63 -13.24
CA VAL A 248 -8.36 2.82 -12.46
C VAL A 248 -7.46 3.71 -11.63
N ASN A 249 -7.35 3.45 -10.32
CA ASN A 249 -6.42 4.16 -9.46
C ASN A 249 -4.97 3.76 -9.78
N PHE A 250 -4.17 4.74 -10.22
CA PHE A 250 -2.72 4.61 -10.38
C PHE A 250 -2.03 4.77 -9.03
N ARG A 251 -1.67 3.63 -8.45
CA ARG A 251 -1.24 3.51 -7.06
C ARG A 251 0.01 4.30 -6.72
N LEU A 252 -0.18 5.38 -5.97
CA LEU A 252 0.88 6.22 -5.38
C LEU A 252 0.70 6.50 -3.88
N GLU A 253 -0.14 5.72 -3.20
CA GLU A 253 -0.45 5.79 -1.76
C GLU A 253 0.77 5.89 -0.84
N HIS A 254 1.90 5.31 -1.24
CA HIS A 254 3.15 5.38 -0.48
C HIS A 254 3.68 6.82 -0.32
N LEU A 255 3.24 7.75 -1.17
CA LEU A 255 3.54 9.17 -1.05
C LEU A 255 2.74 9.77 0.13
N SER A 256 1.44 9.57 0.18
CA SER A 256 0.59 10.02 1.29
C SER A 256 1.00 9.36 2.61
N LEU A 257 1.25 8.04 2.62
CA LEU A 257 1.80 7.32 3.79
C LEU A 257 3.14 7.87 4.28
N ARG A 258 3.94 8.48 3.39
CA ARG A 258 5.19 9.16 3.75
C ARG A 258 4.96 10.57 4.27
N ALA A 259 3.95 11.28 3.78
CA ALA A 259 3.59 12.62 4.26
C ALA A 259 3.10 12.60 5.71
N GLY A 260 2.49 11.50 6.14
CA GLY A 260 2.08 11.29 7.52
C GLY A 260 0.62 10.87 7.64
N PRO A 261 0.12 10.69 8.87
CA PRO A 261 -1.23 10.19 9.13
C PRO A 261 -2.33 11.15 8.65
N ASP A 262 -2.05 12.45 8.56
CA ASP A 262 -3.01 13.48 8.14
C ASP A 262 -3.07 13.65 6.62
N ALA A 263 -2.20 12.96 5.87
CA ALA A 263 -2.24 13.04 4.41
C ALA A 263 -3.52 12.38 3.88
N PRO A 264 -4.20 13.00 2.92
CA PRO A 264 -5.43 12.45 2.37
C PRO A 264 -5.11 11.18 1.57
N MET A 265 -6.04 10.23 1.65
CA MET A 265 -5.90 8.88 1.09
C MET A 265 -7.17 8.52 0.34
N SER A 266 -7.02 7.74 -0.73
CA SER A 266 -8.18 7.15 -1.37
C SER A 266 -8.93 6.25 -0.38
N PRO A 267 -10.27 6.24 -0.41
CA PRO A 267 -11.06 5.20 0.22
C PRO A 267 -10.61 3.83 -0.30
N GLU A 268 -10.61 2.82 0.58
CA GLU A 268 -10.41 1.41 0.19
C GLU A 268 -11.68 0.82 -0.42
#